data_AF-A0A1I8MT66-F1
#
_entry.id   AF-A0A1I8MT66-F1
#
_cell.length_a   1.000
_cell.length_b   1.000
_cell.length_c   1.000
_cell.angle_alpha   90.00
_cell.angle_beta   90.00
_cell.angle_gamma   90.00
#
_symmetry.space_group_name_H-M   'P 1'
#
loop_
_entity.id
_entity.type
_entity.pdbx_description
1 polymer ?
#
loop_
_entity_poly.entity_id
_entity_poly.type
_entity_poly.pdbx_seq_one_letter_code
_entity_poly.pdbx_strand_id
1 'polypeptide(L)'
;MAHATKQGPQLLNGFKRLTRFDKGLGAQLPEAYKKFWREWKMTQPAAVHYIPKDGVWERDEVTGEIKPVQNVPIPLIDPPESHQGIWGGEAVIKGFQKRQRLSRRVPHFWVPVLKRSVVHSQVLNEYMSVVVTDRTIEKIHECHGFDHYLLKTPACDLRSALALTLKRKILIELLNNCPSLAGQPSERERVLKEYKCYLEAYTPEEIEWYGYTYDEAIKKIAAQIREQNKPVPHKLEFRRKLIEQLQQANMKSETESDEPSGKLTAKSSSDSDADIEALTKLESPSSSSTSSNWLSKINPFGKKQET
;
A
#
# COMPACT_ATOMS: atom_id res chain seq x y z
N MET A 1 -39.38 3.44 -13.59
CA MET A 1 -39.84 2.48 -12.56
C MET A 1 -38.76 2.09 -11.52
N ALA A 2 -37.46 2.19 -11.82
CA ALA A 2 -36.39 1.80 -10.88
C ALA A 2 -36.06 2.81 -9.75
N HIS A 3 -36.67 4.00 -9.73
CA HIS A 3 -36.36 5.06 -8.75
C HIS A 3 -37.26 5.06 -7.49
N ALA A 4 -38.29 4.21 -7.45
CA ALA A 4 -39.33 4.27 -6.43
C ALA A 4 -39.12 3.35 -5.21
N THR A 5 -38.10 2.50 -5.22
CA THR A 5 -37.74 1.63 -4.09
C THR A 5 -36.40 2.05 -3.50
N LYS A 6 -36.22 1.94 -2.17
CA LYS A 6 -34.92 2.20 -1.49
C LYS A 6 -33.76 1.36 -2.07
N GLN A 7 -34.07 0.26 -2.75
CA GLN A 7 -33.13 -0.64 -3.42
C GLN A 7 -32.77 -0.19 -4.85
N GLY A 8 -33.58 0.68 -5.47
CA GLY A 8 -33.39 1.23 -6.80
C GLY A 8 -32.04 1.91 -7.06
N PRO A 9 -31.57 2.84 -6.21
CA PRO A 9 -30.27 3.47 -6.37
C PRO A 9 -29.09 2.51 -6.11
N GLN A 10 -29.27 1.44 -5.32
CA GLN A 10 -28.26 0.39 -5.14
C GLN A 10 -28.15 -0.55 -6.35
N LEU A 11 -29.26 -0.78 -7.06
CA LEU A 11 -29.29 -1.57 -8.30
C LEU A 11 -28.78 -0.80 -9.51
N LEU A 12 -29.03 0.52 -9.59
CA LEU A 12 -28.58 1.39 -10.68
C LEU A 12 -27.07 1.63 -10.69
N ASN A 13 -26.43 1.67 -9.51
CA ASN A 13 -24.98 1.85 -9.40
C ASN A 13 -24.17 0.55 -9.65
N GLY A 14 -24.85 -0.57 -9.88
CA GLY A 14 -24.23 -1.88 -10.03
C GLY A 14 -23.47 -2.32 -8.78
N PHE A 15 -23.19 -3.62 -8.67
CA PHE A 15 -22.22 -4.09 -7.68
C PHE A 15 -20.84 -3.52 -8.05
N LYS A 16 -20.43 -2.43 -7.42
CA LYS A 16 -19.06 -1.92 -7.55
C LYS A 16 -18.11 -2.99 -7.02
N ARG A 17 -17.30 -3.57 -7.91
CA ARG A 17 -16.29 -4.55 -7.53
C ARG A 17 -15.38 -3.90 -6.49
N LEU A 18 -15.24 -4.54 -5.33
CA LEU A 18 -14.35 -4.05 -4.28
C LEU A 18 -12.93 -4.00 -4.84
N THR A 19 -12.31 -2.83 -4.75
CA THR A 19 -10.96 -2.58 -5.22
C THR A 19 -9.93 -3.01 -4.15
N ARG A 20 -8.65 -3.06 -4.55
CA ARG A 20 -7.53 -3.37 -3.64
C ARG A 20 -7.40 -2.40 -2.46
N PHE A 21 -8.04 -1.24 -2.54
CA PHE A 21 -8.02 -0.20 -1.53
C PHE A 21 -9.29 -0.18 -0.65
N ASP A 22 -10.27 -1.06 -0.90
CA ASP A 22 -11.51 -1.09 -0.12
C ASP A 22 -11.47 -2.14 1.02
N LYS A 23 -10.44 -3.00 1.07
CA LYS A 23 -10.35 -4.12 2.02
C LYS A 23 -8.98 -4.22 2.70
N GLY A 24 -8.99 -4.73 3.94
CA GLY A 24 -7.79 -5.10 4.71
C GLY A 24 -6.82 -3.94 4.93
N LEU A 25 -5.52 -4.25 4.93
CA LEU A 25 -4.44 -3.25 5.07
C LEU A 25 -4.45 -2.22 3.93
N GLY A 26 -4.97 -2.58 2.75
CA GLY A 26 -5.09 -1.66 1.61
C GLY A 26 -6.06 -0.50 1.88
N ALA A 27 -7.06 -0.69 2.75
CA ALA A 27 -7.98 0.37 3.15
C ALA A 27 -7.32 1.42 4.05
N GLN A 28 -6.39 0.98 4.90
CA GLN A 28 -5.63 1.82 5.83
C GLN A 28 -4.52 2.62 5.15
N LEU A 29 -4.29 2.44 3.83
CA LEU A 29 -3.32 3.24 3.08
C LEU A 29 -3.69 4.73 3.07
N PRO A 30 -2.72 5.63 3.34
CA PRO A 30 -2.93 7.07 3.29
C PRO A 30 -3.44 7.56 1.93
N GLU A 31 -4.17 8.68 1.94
CA GLU A 31 -4.66 9.32 0.72
C GLU A 31 -3.52 9.78 -0.20
N ALA A 32 -2.41 10.21 0.39
CA ALA A 32 -1.15 10.50 -0.29
C ALA A 32 -0.70 9.35 -1.21
N TYR A 33 -0.67 8.12 -0.70
CA TYR A 33 -0.32 6.95 -1.51
C TYR A 33 -1.37 6.65 -2.59
N LYS A 34 -2.67 6.82 -2.28
CA LYS A 34 -3.76 6.63 -3.25
C LYS A 34 -3.70 7.66 -4.38
N LYS A 35 -3.24 8.89 -4.12
CA LYS A 35 -2.97 9.93 -5.14
C LYS A 35 -1.83 9.48 -6.06
N PHE A 36 -0.69 9.07 -5.50
CA PHE A 36 0.42 8.51 -6.26
C PHE A 36 0.01 7.29 -7.11
N TRP A 37 -0.76 6.36 -6.56
CA TRP A 37 -1.20 5.17 -7.30
C TRP A 37 -2.08 5.51 -8.52
N ARG A 38 -2.94 6.52 -8.38
CA ARG A 38 -3.75 7.02 -9.50
C ARG A 38 -2.85 7.58 -10.60
N GLU A 39 -1.87 8.41 -10.23
CA GLU A 39 -0.88 8.94 -11.16
C GLU A 39 -0.11 7.81 -11.88
N TRP A 40 0.31 6.79 -11.13
CA TRP A 40 1.18 5.75 -11.66
C TRP A 40 0.46 4.71 -12.54
N LYS A 41 -0.76 4.30 -12.18
CA LYS A 41 -1.45 3.17 -12.83
C LYS A 41 -2.74 3.53 -13.57
N MET A 42 -3.39 4.66 -13.25
CA MET A 42 -4.65 5.04 -13.89
C MET A 42 -4.44 6.09 -15.00
N THR A 43 -3.42 6.92 -14.88
CA THR A 43 -3.09 7.91 -15.92
C THR A 43 -2.57 7.24 -17.18
N GLN A 44 -2.97 7.76 -18.33
CA GLN A 44 -2.45 7.30 -19.62
C GLN A 44 -1.00 7.77 -19.80
N PRO A 45 -0.05 6.87 -20.10
CA PRO A 45 1.34 7.25 -20.33
C PRO A 45 1.51 7.93 -21.70
N ALA A 46 2.61 8.66 -21.85
CA ALA A 46 3.01 9.25 -23.12
C ALA A 46 3.21 8.17 -24.20
N ALA A 47 2.83 8.49 -25.44
CA ALA A 47 3.00 7.60 -26.57
C ALA A 47 4.49 7.40 -26.88
N VAL A 48 4.95 6.15 -26.78
CA VAL A 48 6.35 5.74 -27.08
C VAL A 48 6.41 4.91 -28.35
N HIS A 49 5.61 3.86 -28.41
CA HIS A 49 5.68 2.82 -29.45
C HIS A 49 4.70 3.03 -30.60
N TYR A 50 3.94 4.12 -30.58
CA TYR A 50 3.01 4.49 -31.63
C TYR A 50 3.01 6.01 -31.79
N ILE A 51 2.69 6.46 -32.99
CA ILE A 51 2.54 7.89 -33.30
C ILE A 51 1.07 8.22 -33.08
N PRO A 52 0.72 9.04 -32.07
CA PRO A 52 -0.65 9.49 -31.91
C PRO A 52 -1.03 10.38 -33.10
N LYS A 53 -2.25 10.23 -33.60
CA LYS A 53 -2.81 11.16 -34.57
C LYS A 53 -3.40 12.36 -33.85
N ASP A 54 -3.21 13.53 -34.44
CA ASP A 54 -3.75 14.78 -33.93
C ASP A 54 -5.22 14.95 -34.34
N GLY A 55 -5.98 15.66 -33.52
CA GLY A 55 -7.40 15.96 -33.76
C GLY A 55 -8.36 14.89 -33.25
N VAL A 56 -9.65 15.25 -33.28
CA VAL A 56 -10.75 14.36 -32.81
C VAL A 56 -11.38 13.61 -33.98
N TRP A 57 -11.28 14.16 -35.19
CA TRP A 57 -11.92 13.65 -36.40
C TRP A 57 -10.93 13.65 -37.55
N GLU A 58 -10.92 12.57 -38.31
CA GLU A 58 -10.13 12.38 -39.51
C GLU A 58 -11.09 12.14 -40.68
N ARG A 59 -10.81 12.78 -41.81
CA ARG A 59 -11.59 12.58 -43.03
C ARG A 59 -10.85 11.61 -43.92
N ASP A 60 -11.48 10.50 -44.26
CA ASP A 60 -10.91 9.52 -45.18
C ASP A 60 -10.76 10.14 -46.57
N GLU A 61 -9.56 10.12 -47.14
CA GLU A 61 -9.27 10.74 -48.45
C GLU A 61 -10.05 10.10 -49.60
N VAL A 62 -10.32 8.79 -49.51
CA VAL A 62 -10.94 8.00 -50.58
C VAL A 62 -12.47 8.03 -50.52
N THR A 63 -13.04 7.86 -49.32
CA THR A 63 -14.49 7.78 -49.13
C THR A 63 -15.11 9.13 -48.75
N GLY A 64 -14.32 10.09 -48.27
CA GLY A 64 -14.79 11.39 -47.78
C GLY A 64 -15.53 11.32 -46.44
N GLU A 65 -15.65 10.14 -45.84
CA GLU A 65 -16.31 9.90 -44.55
C GLU A 65 -15.49 10.51 -43.40
N ILE A 66 -16.20 11.04 -42.40
CA ILE A 66 -15.58 11.60 -41.20
C ILE A 66 -15.61 10.55 -40.10
N LYS A 67 -14.44 10.10 -39.63
CA LYS A 67 -14.28 9.11 -38.57
C LYS A 67 -13.60 9.72 -37.35
N PRO A 68 -14.00 9.32 -36.12
CA PRO A 68 -13.33 9.79 -34.93
C PRO A 68 -11.94 9.17 -34.83
N VAL A 69 -10.93 9.99 -34.53
CA VAL A 69 -9.55 9.54 -34.31
C VAL A 69 -9.48 8.81 -32.96
N GLN A 70 -8.93 7.60 -32.96
CA GLN A 70 -8.74 6.80 -31.76
C GLN A 70 -7.26 6.45 -31.58
N ASN A 71 -6.63 7.07 -30.58
CA ASN A 71 -5.26 6.79 -30.20
C ASN A 71 -5.22 5.64 -29.18
N VAL A 72 -5.21 4.40 -29.69
CA VAL A 72 -5.18 3.19 -28.85
C VAL A 72 -3.73 2.79 -28.55
N PRO A 73 -3.29 2.76 -27.29
CA PRO A 73 -1.92 2.38 -26.95
C PRO A 73 -1.66 0.89 -27.17
N ILE A 74 -0.42 0.58 -27.58
CA ILE A 74 0.02 -0.81 -27.78
C ILE A 74 0.22 -1.50 -26.42
N PRO A 75 -0.24 -2.75 -26.24
CA PRO A 75 0.00 -3.49 -25.00
C PRO A 75 1.48 -3.79 -24.82
N LEU A 76 2.02 -3.35 -23.68
CA LEU A 76 3.43 -3.49 -23.31
C LEU A 76 3.63 -4.60 -22.29
N ILE A 77 4.75 -5.30 -22.40
CA ILE A 77 5.20 -6.29 -21.43
C ILE A 77 6.41 -5.72 -20.70
N ASP A 78 6.26 -5.50 -19.39
CA ASP A 78 7.36 -5.07 -18.53
C ASP A 78 8.03 -6.33 -17.93
N PRO A 79 9.26 -6.68 -18.35
CA PRO A 79 10.01 -7.75 -17.72
C PRO A 79 10.58 -7.29 -16.35
N PRO A 80 10.95 -8.19 -15.44
CA PRO A 80 11.42 -7.82 -14.11
C PRO A 80 12.70 -6.96 -14.13
N GLU A 81 13.55 -7.13 -15.15
CA GLU A 81 14.75 -6.33 -15.37
C GLU A 81 14.43 -4.86 -15.66
N SER A 82 13.23 -4.56 -16.18
CA SER A 82 12.80 -3.18 -16.43
C SER A 82 12.68 -2.36 -15.13
N HIS A 83 12.38 -3.02 -14.02
CA HIS A 83 12.30 -2.40 -12.69
C HIS A 83 13.68 -2.14 -12.06
N GLN A 84 14.74 -2.78 -12.55
CA GLN A 84 16.12 -2.57 -12.13
C GLN A 84 16.84 -1.50 -12.97
N GLY A 85 16.39 -1.26 -14.21
CA GLY A 85 16.92 -0.23 -15.10
C GLY A 85 15.99 0.98 -15.23
N ILE A 86 16.34 1.91 -16.12
CA ILE A 86 15.51 3.07 -16.48
C ILE A 86 15.35 3.08 -18.00
N TRP A 87 14.19 2.66 -18.51
CA TRP A 87 13.97 2.45 -19.95
C TRP A 87 13.18 3.59 -20.62
N GLY A 88 12.85 4.66 -19.89
CA GLY A 88 12.27 5.87 -20.49
C GLY A 88 10.85 5.71 -21.05
N GLY A 89 10.12 4.70 -20.57
CA GLY A 89 8.78 4.32 -21.05
C GLY A 89 8.80 3.21 -22.12
N GLU A 90 9.98 2.76 -22.54
CA GLU A 90 10.10 1.59 -23.40
C GLU A 90 9.84 0.28 -22.64
N ALA A 91 9.40 -0.73 -23.38
CA ALA A 91 9.05 -2.05 -22.86
C ALA A 91 9.12 -3.07 -24.00
N VAL A 92 8.96 -4.36 -23.66
CA VAL A 92 8.93 -5.41 -24.67
C VAL A 92 7.55 -5.44 -25.33
N ILE A 93 7.52 -5.44 -26.67
CA ILE A 93 6.28 -5.56 -27.43
C ILE A 93 6.19 -6.97 -27.99
N LYS A 94 5.07 -7.65 -27.74
CA LYS A 94 4.74 -8.93 -28.35
C LYS A 94 3.71 -8.71 -29.45
N GLY A 95 4.01 -9.16 -30.66
CA GLY A 95 3.06 -9.09 -31.76
C GLY A 95 3.39 -10.02 -32.90
N PHE A 96 2.94 -9.67 -34.10
CA PHE A 96 3.17 -10.44 -35.31
C PHE A 96 3.80 -9.55 -36.37
N GLN A 97 4.86 -10.05 -36.99
CA GLN A 97 5.47 -9.43 -38.15
C GLN A 97 5.01 -10.17 -39.41
N LYS A 98 4.78 -9.40 -40.47
CA LYS A 98 4.43 -9.93 -41.79
C LYS A 98 5.29 -9.23 -42.84
N ARG A 99 6.12 -10.00 -43.56
CA ARG A 99 7.10 -9.46 -44.52
C ARG A 99 6.43 -8.86 -45.76
N GLN A 100 5.44 -9.55 -46.33
CA GLN A 100 4.65 -9.08 -47.49
C GLN A 100 3.16 -9.28 -47.24
N ARG A 101 2.30 -8.54 -47.96
CA ARG A 101 0.82 -8.59 -47.82
C ARG A 101 0.23 -10.00 -47.95
N LEU A 102 0.84 -10.89 -48.73
CA LEU A 102 0.37 -12.27 -48.91
C LEU A 102 1.11 -13.31 -48.07
N SER A 103 2.23 -12.95 -47.43
CA SER A 103 2.99 -13.88 -46.59
C SER A 103 2.26 -14.24 -45.30
N ARG A 104 2.60 -15.39 -44.72
CA ARG A 104 2.13 -15.79 -43.39
C ARG A 104 2.68 -14.85 -42.31
N ARG A 105 1.86 -14.56 -41.29
CA ARG A 105 2.27 -13.81 -40.09
C ARG A 105 3.15 -14.68 -39.19
N VAL A 106 4.23 -14.10 -38.66
CA VAL A 106 5.19 -14.77 -37.76
C VAL A 106 5.20 -14.02 -36.43
N PRO A 107 5.12 -14.71 -35.28
CA PRO A 107 5.23 -14.05 -33.98
C PRO A 107 6.61 -13.39 -33.83
N HIS A 108 6.64 -12.17 -33.31
CA HIS A 108 7.87 -11.42 -33.10
C HIS A 108 7.82 -10.63 -31.79
N PHE A 109 8.99 -10.48 -31.17
CA PHE A 109 9.18 -9.68 -29.98
C PHE A 109 10.12 -8.53 -30.32
N TRP A 110 9.64 -7.30 -30.14
CA TRP A 110 10.49 -6.11 -30.21
C TRP A 110 10.99 -5.82 -28.81
N VAL A 111 12.31 -5.94 -28.62
CA VAL A 111 12.99 -5.72 -27.35
C VAL A 111 13.81 -4.43 -27.48
N PRO A 112 13.75 -3.51 -26.51
CA PRO A 112 14.53 -2.28 -26.55
C PRO A 112 16.04 -2.57 -26.45
N VAL A 113 16.84 -1.67 -27.01
CA VAL A 113 18.31 -1.77 -26.93
C VAL A 113 18.75 -1.20 -25.59
N LEU A 114 19.31 -2.07 -24.75
CA LEU A 114 19.76 -1.73 -23.40
C LEU A 114 21.26 -1.43 -23.41
N LYS A 115 21.65 -0.32 -22.77
CA LYS A 115 23.04 0.10 -22.59
C LYS A 115 23.33 0.32 -21.11
N ARG A 116 24.54 -0.01 -20.67
CA ARG A 116 25.00 0.37 -19.32
C ARG A 116 25.64 1.75 -19.43
N SER A 117 25.12 2.71 -18.67
CA SER A 117 25.67 4.06 -18.59
C SER A 117 25.87 4.46 -17.14
N VAL A 118 26.74 5.45 -16.91
CA VAL A 118 26.93 6.06 -15.60
C VAL A 118 26.21 7.39 -15.60
N VAL A 119 25.25 7.55 -14.69
CA VAL A 119 24.51 8.81 -14.49
C VAL A 119 24.94 9.43 -13.17
N HIS A 120 24.98 10.76 -13.13
CA HIS A 120 25.29 11.52 -11.92
C HIS A 120 24.05 12.23 -11.41
N SER A 121 23.72 12.06 -10.14
CA SER A 121 22.69 12.84 -9.45
C SER A 121 23.37 13.97 -8.68
N GLN A 122 22.99 15.21 -8.97
CA GLN A 122 23.52 16.39 -8.29
C GLN A 122 22.95 16.51 -6.87
N VAL A 123 21.67 16.19 -6.69
CA VAL A 123 21.02 16.26 -5.38
C VAL A 123 21.59 15.22 -4.41
N LEU A 124 21.82 14.00 -4.90
CA LEU A 124 22.41 12.91 -4.09
C LEU A 124 23.95 13.00 -4.03
N ASN A 125 24.58 13.74 -4.94
CA ASN A 125 26.04 13.80 -5.14
C ASN A 125 26.68 12.41 -5.34
N GLU A 126 26.02 11.57 -6.14
CA GLU A 126 26.42 10.18 -6.38
C GLU A 126 26.43 9.84 -7.87
N TYR A 127 27.42 9.06 -8.28
CA TYR A 127 27.49 8.42 -9.59
C TYR A 127 26.90 7.01 -9.51
N MET A 128 25.96 6.70 -10.39
CA MET A 128 25.24 5.43 -10.41
C MET A 128 25.43 4.74 -11.76
N SER A 129 25.80 3.47 -11.74
CA SER A 129 25.78 2.63 -12.94
C SER A 129 24.38 2.07 -13.16
N VAL A 130 23.71 2.49 -14.23
CA VAL A 130 22.31 2.13 -14.52
C VAL A 130 22.18 1.60 -15.94
N VAL A 131 21.27 0.65 -16.13
CA VAL A 131 20.88 0.17 -17.46
C VAL A 131 19.84 1.12 -18.04
N VAL A 132 20.17 1.76 -19.14
CA VAL A 132 19.36 2.79 -19.82
C VAL A 132 19.12 2.45 -21.28
N THR A 133 18.10 3.06 -21.87
CA THR A 133 17.85 3.06 -23.32
C THR A 133 18.32 4.38 -23.94
N ASP A 134 18.51 4.41 -25.26
CA ASP A 134 18.91 5.63 -25.97
C ASP A 134 17.89 6.77 -25.79
N ARG A 135 16.59 6.45 -25.84
CA ARG A 135 15.51 7.38 -25.51
C ARG A 135 15.64 7.97 -24.11
N THR A 136 16.09 7.19 -23.13
CA THR A 136 16.27 7.70 -21.76
C THR A 136 17.39 8.72 -21.72
N ILE A 137 18.49 8.48 -22.44
CA ILE A 137 19.62 9.41 -22.56
C ILE A 137 19.15 10.71 -23.24
N GLU A 138 18.40 10.61 -24.35
CA GLU A 138 17.80 11.76 -25.03
C GLU A 138 16.91 12.58 -24.09
N LYS A 139 16.00 11.94 -23.34
CA LYS A 139 15.14 12.63 -22.37
C LYS A 139 15.92 13.31 -21.24
N ILE A 140 17.03 12.72 -20.80
CA ILE A 140 17.92 13.35 -19.81
C ILE A 140 18.53 14.63 -20.39
N HIS A 141 18.95 14.61 -21.65
CA HIS A 141 19.47 15.79 -22.35
C HIS A 141 18.38 16.85 -22.57
N GLU A 142 17.18 16.46 -23.00
CA GLU A 142 16.01 17.34 -23.14
C GLU A 142 15.64 18.03 -21.82
N CYS A 143 15.74 17.31 -20.71
CA CYS A 143 15.44 17.84 -19.38
C CYS A 143 16.58 18.65 -18.76
N HIS A 144 17.75 18.69 -19.41
CA HIS A 144 19.01 19.30 -18.96
C HIS A 144 19.57 18.72 -17.65
N GLY A 145 19.37 17.44 -17.38
CA GLY A 145 19.93 16.79 -16.20
C GLY A 145 19.16 15.55 -15.77
N PHE A 146 19.84 14.64 -15.08
CA PHE A 146 19.23 13.39 -14.62
C PHE A 146 18.17 13.63 -13.54
N ASP A 147 18.46 14.49 -12.56
CA ASP A 147 17.50 14.80 -11.49
C ASP A 147 16.29 15.55 -12.03
N HIS A 148 16.50 16.50 -12.96
CA HIS A 148 15.40 17.16 -13.68
C HIS A 148 14.53 16.18 -14.44
N TYR A 149 15.14 15.21 -15.14
CA TYR A 149 14.41 14.17 -15.83
C TYR A 149 13.50 13.39 -14.89
N LEU A 150 14.02 12.91 -13.75
CA LEU A 150 13.21 12.18 -12.77
C LEU A 150 12.11 13.04 -12.16
N LEU A 151 12.39 14.30 -11.83
CA LEU A 151 11.43 15.18 -11.16
C LEU A 151 10.33 15.70 -12.10
N LYS A 152 10.67 16.06 -13.35
CA LYS A 152 9.73 16.53 -14.38
C LYS A 152 8.83 15.41 -14.90
N THR A 153 9.34 14.18 -15.01
CA THR A 153 8.55 13.08 -15.57
C THR A 153 7.54 12.51 -14.57
N PRO A 154 6.27 12.27 -14.99
CA PRO A 154 5.27 11.68 -14.13
C PRO A 154 5.53 10.19 -13.87
N ALA A 155 4.96 9.65 -12.80
CA ALA A 155 5.17 8.27 -12.39
C ALA A 155 4.79 7.24 -13.48
N CYS A 156 3.72 7.51 -14.24
CA CYS A 156 3.23 6.65 -15.32
C CYS A 156 4.26 6.42 -16.43
N ASP A 157 5.06 7.44 -16.74
CA ASP A 157 6.02 7.43 -17.86
C ASP A 157 7.36 6.78 -17.49
N LEU A 158 7.77 6.87 -16.23
CA LEU A 158 9.03 6.29 -15.76
C LEU A 158 9.00 4.75 -15.83
N ARG A 159 7.85 4.13 -15.53
CA ARG A 159 7.59 2.68 -15.55
C ARG A 159 8.60 1.78 -14.80
N SER A 160 9.57 2.34 -14.08
CA SER A 160 10.62 1.63 -13.37
C SER A 160 10.49 1.85 -11.86
N ALA A 161 10.58 0.76 -11.08
CA ALA A 161 10.61 0.84 -9.62
C ALA A 161 11.85 1.59 -9.14
N LEU A 162 13.03 1.28 -9.70
CA LEU A 162 14.27 1.98 -9.38
C LEU A 162 14.14 3.49 -9.61
N ALA A 163 13.63 3.93 -10.76
CA ALA A 163 13.44 5.35 -11.06
C ALA A 163 12.51 6.04 -10.04
N LEU A 164 11.42 5.38 -9.66
CA LEU A 164 10.49 5.90 -8.66
C LEU A 164 11.12 5.98 -7.26
N THR A 165 11.93 4.98 -6.88
CA THR A 165 12.67 5.03 -5.60
C THR A 165 13.72 6.14 -5.58
N LEU A 166 14.42 6.39 -6.69
CA LEU A 166 15.37 7.49 -6.82
C LEU A 166 14.65 8.84 -6.74
N LYS A 167 13.53 9.00 -7.46
CA LYS A 167 12.70 10.21 -7.39
C LYS A 167 12.26 10.51 -5.94
N ARG A 168 11.79 9.49 -5.21
CA ARG A 168 11.48 9.65 -3.77
C ARG A 168 12.72 10.09 -2.98
N LYS A 169 13.86 9.41 -3.14
CA LYS A 169 15.09 9.74 -2.40
C LYS A 169 15.52 11.19 -2.64
N ILE A 170 15.49 11.64 -3.89
CA ILE A 170 15.79 13.03 -4.28
C ILE A 170 14.83 14.00 -3.59
N LEU A 171 13.52 13.73 -3.60
CA LEU A 171 12.53 14.60 -2.93
C LEU A 171 12.74 14.66 -1.40
N ILE A 172 13.08 13.54 -0.76
CA ILE A 172 13.40 13.49 0.68
C ILE A 172 14.68 14.29 0.98
N GLU A 173 15.72 14.13 0.17
CA GLU A 173 16.97 14.89 0.32
C GLU A 173 16.72 16.39 0.16
N LEU A 174 15.91 16.81 -0.81
CA LEU A 174 15.52 18.20 -0.99
C LEU A 174 14.75 18.74 0.21
N LEU A 175 13.82 17.97 0.78
CA LEU A 175 13.06 18.35 1.98
C LEU A 175 13.99 18.53 3.20
N ASN A 176 15.03 17.70 3.31
CA ASN A 176 16.03 17.73 4.37
C ASN A 176 17.18 18.74 4.13
N ASN A 177 17.05 19.63 3.13
CA ASN A 177 18.08 20.60 2.74
C ASN A 177 19.41 19.98 2.26
N CYS A 178 19.33 18.85 1.57
CA CYS A 178 20.45 18.12 0.94
C CYS A 178 21.60 17.81 1.92
N PRO A 179 21.42 16.85 2.86
CA PRO A 179 22.49 16.42 3.76
C PRO A 179 23.71 15.88 3.00
N SER A 180 23.52 15.26 1.83
CA SER A 180 24.58 14.69 0.99
C SER A 180 25.64 15.74 0.55
N LEU A 181 25.26 17.01 0.45
CA LEU A 181 26.14 18.13 0.08
C LEU A 181 26.72 18.89 1.30
N ALA A 182 26.81 18.26 2.47
CA ALA A 182 27.28 18.93 3.70
C ALA A 182 28.71 19.47 3.63
N GLY A 183 29.57 18.86 2.81
CA GLY A 183 30.95 19.34 2.62
C GLY A 183 31.06 20.61 1.74
N GLN A 184 30.02 20.97 0.99
CA GLN A 184 30.07 22.02 -0.03
C GLN A 184 28.84 22.94 0.07
N PRO A 185 28.87 23.94 0.98
CA PRO A 185 27.70 24.79 1.25
C PRO A 185 27.27 25.64 0.05
N SER A 186 28.22 26.12 -0.76
CA SER A 186 27.92 26.92 -1.95
C SER A 186 27.16 26.14 -3.03
N GLU A 187 27.53 24.87 -3.25
CA GLU A 187 26.86 24.00 -4.21
C GLU A 187 25.47 23.59 -3.71
N ARG A 188 25.36 23.29 -2.42
CA ARG A 188 24.06 23.03 -1.77
C ARG A 188 23.08 24.17 -2.00
N GLU A 189 23.46 25.42 -1.77
CA GLU A 189 22.57 26.56 -1.99
C GLU A 189 22.14 26.70 -3.45
N ARG A 190 23.05 26.43 -4.40
CA ARG A 190 22.74 26.46 -5.83
C ARG A 190 21.71 25.39 -6.19
N VAL A 191 21.95 24.14 -5.78
CA VAL A 191 21.06 23.00 -6.02
C VAL A 191 19.69 23.26 -5.38
N LEU A 192 19.64 23.70 -4.12
CA LEU A 192 18.38 24.02 -3.45
C LEU A 192 17.59 25.10 -4.18
N LYS A 193 18.25 26.15 -4.69
CA LYS A 193 17.59 27.20 -5.49
C LYS A 193 17.02 26.66 -6.80
N GLU A 194 17.76 25.79 -7.49
CA GLU A 194 17.38 25.21 -8.77
C GLU A 194 16.20 24.23 -8.66
N TYR A 195 16.21 23.35 -7.64
CA TYR A 195 15.20 22.29 -7.49
C TYR A 195 14.00 22.67 -6.61
N LYS A 196 13.98 23.88 -6.04
CA LYS A 196 12.87 24.36 -5.17
C LYS A 196 11.50 24.26 -5.83
N CYS A 197 11.42 24.54 -7.14
CA CYS A 197 10.17 24.51 -7.91
C CYS A 197 9.45 23.16 -7.84
N TYR A 198 10.19 22.06 -7.64
CA TYR A 198 9.58 20.73 -7.59
C TYR A 198 8.95 20.41 -6.24
N LEU A 199 9.39 21.04 -5.15
CA LEU A 199 8.84 20.80 -3.81
C LEU A 199 7.43 21.35 -3.65
N GLU A 200 7.09 22.43 -4.37
CA GLU A 200 5.78 23.09 -4.27
C GLU A 200 4.61 22.18 -4.69
N ALA A 201 4.88 21.19 -5.54
CA ALA A 201 3.87 20.26 -6.02
C ALA A 201 3.51 19.14 -5.04
N TYR A 202 4.31 18.92 -3.98
CA TYR A 202 4.18 17.77 -3.09
C TYR A 202 4.11 18.19 -1.62
N THR A 203 3.30 17.47 -0.84
CA THR A 203 3.35 17.57 0.62
C THR A 203 4.41 16.62 1.20
N PRO A 204 4.92 16.87 2.42
CA PRO A 204 5.88 15.96 3.07
C PRO A 204 5.37 14.51 3.16
N GLU A 205 4.08 14.34 3.44
CA GLU A 205 3.44 13.01 3.47
C GLU A 205 3.38 12.37 2.08
N GLU A 206 3.09 13.15 1.04
CA GLU A 206 3.10 12.64 -0.35
C GLU A 206 4.48 12.18 -0.77
N ILE A 207 5.53 12.93 -0.41
CA ILE A 207 6.92 12.56 -0.67
C ILE A 207 7.27 11.25 0.04
N GLU A 208 6.90 11.11 1.32
CA GLU A 208 7.22 9.93 2.12
C GLU A 208 6.61 8.66 1.52
N TRP A 209 5.40 8.74 0.95
CA TRP A 209 4.70 7.60 0.35
C TRP A 209 4.96 7.41 -1.15
N TYR A 210 5.69 8.32 -1.78
CA TYR A 210 5.95 8.27 -3.22
C TYR A 210 6.80 7.05 -3.61
N GLY A 211 6.49 6.46 -4.76
CA GLY A 211 7.36 5.45 -5.39
C GLY A 211 7.45 4.08 -4.69
N TYR A 212 6.66 3.82 -3.65
CA TYR A 212 6.53 2.47 -3.11
C TYR A 212 5.68 1.60 -4.04
N THR A 213 6.08 0.33 -4.18
CA THR A 213 5.17 -0.68 -4.76
C THR A 213 4.04 -0.99 -3.78
N TYR A 214 2.94 -1.59 -4.27
CA TYR A 214 1.82 -1.95 -3.40
C TYR A 214 2.22 -2.86 -2.24
N ASP A 215 3.09 -3.83 -2.52
CA ASP A 215 3.55 -4.78 -1.50
C ASP A 215 4.48 -4.11 -0.49
N GLU A 216 5.34 -3.19 -0.94
CA GLU A 216 6.18 -2.38 -0.04
C GLU A 216 5.34 -1.44 0.83
N ALA A 217 4.33 -0.80 0.26
CA ALA A 217 3.43 0.09 0.99
C ALA A 217 2.66 -0.67 2.07
N ILE A 218 2.17 -1.88 1.77
CA ILE A 218 1.55 -2.77 2.76
C ILE A 218 2.55 -3.17 3.85
N LYS A 219 3.78 -3.55 3.49
CA LYS A 219 4.82 -3.91 4.46
C LYS A 219 5.13 -2.75 5.39
N LYS A 220 5.22 -1.53 4.86
CA LYS A 220 5.43 -0.30 5.65
C LYS A 220 4.30 -0.06 6.65
N ILE A 221 3.04 -0.15 6.21
CA ILE A 221 1.89 -0.02 7.12
C ILE A 221 1.85 -1.14 8.16
N ALA A 222 2.09 -2.38 7.75
CA ALA A 222 2.10 -3.51 8.67
C ALA A 222 3.18 -3.34 9.75
N ALA A 223 4.35 -2.79 9.39
CA ALA A 223 5.39 -2.43 10.36
C ALA A 223 4.92 -1.32 11.32
N GLN A 224 4.35 -0.23 10.79
CA GLN A 224 3.82 0.87 11.62
C GLN A 224 2.74 0.38 12.60
N ILE A 225 1.81 -0.47 12.16
CA ILE A 225 0.77 -1.04 13.02
C ILE A 225 1.35 -1.95 14.09
N ARG A 226 2.37 -2.76 13.76
CA ARG A 226 3.06 -3.62 14.74
C ARG A 226 3.83 -2.80 15.78
N GLU A 227 4.39 -1.67 15.38
CA GLU A 227 5.10 -0.76 16.28
C GLU A 227 4.16 0.00 17.21
N GLN A 228 3.01 0.44 16.70
CA GLN A 228 1.96 1.09 17.49
C GLN A 228 1.26 0.09 18.43
N ASN A 229 0.94 -1.11 17.93
CA ASN A 229 0.26 -2.17 18.65
C ASN A 229 1.23 -3.27 19.09
N LYS A 230 2.29 -2.90 19.83
CA LYS A 230 3.15 -3.91 20.46
C LYS A 230 2.30 -4.72 21.44
N PRO A 231 2.26 -6.07 21.33
CA PRO A 231 1.42 -6.88 22.18
C PRO A 231 1.86 -6.71 23.64
N VAL A 232 0.97 -6.13 24.45
CA VAL A 232 1.19 -5.98 25.89
C VAL A 232 0.72 -7.26 26.57
N PRO A 233 1.48 -7.81 27.55
CA PRO A 233 1.02 -8.98 28.29
C PRO A 233 -0.31 -8.71 29.00
N HIS A 234 -1.32 -9.58 28.76
CA HIS A 234 -2.67 -9.43 29.35
C HIS A 234 -2.68 -9.35 30.88
N LYS A 235 -1.66 -9.87 31.56
CA LYS A 235 -1.50 -9.72 33.02
C LYS A 235 -1.56 -8.25 33.44
N LEU A 236 -0.94 -7.35 32.68
CA LEU A 236 -0.93 -5.92 32.98
C LEU A 236 -2.33 -5.32 32.79
N GLU A 237 -3.04 -5.74 31.76
CA GLU A 237 -4.43 -5.32 31.50
C GLU A 237 -5.39 -5.80 32.59
N PHE A 238 -5.31 -7.08 32.98
CA PHE A 238 -6.13 -7.63 34.06
C PHE A 238 -5.82 -6.99 35.42
N ARG A 239 -4.54 -6.70 35.70
CA ARG A 239 -4.16 -5.96 36.90
C ARG A 239 -4.77 -4.57 36.94
N ARG A 240 -4.76 -3.83 35.81
CA ARG A 240 -5.41 -2.51 35.72
C ARG A 240 -6.91 -2.61 35.96
N LYS A 241 -7.59 -3.55 35.31
CA LYS A 241 -9.04 -3.80 35.50
C LYS A 241 -9.39 -4.13 36.96
N LEU A 242 -8.58 -4.94 37.64
CA LEU A 242 -8.77 -5.25 39.05
C LEU A 242 -8.67 -4.00 39.93
N ILE A 243 -7.66 -3.16 39.71
CA ILE A 243 -7.47 -1.90 40.45
C ILE A 243 -8.67 -0.97 40.24
N GLU A 244 -9.15 -0.83 39.00
CA GLU A 244 -10.35 -0.04 38.68
C GLU A 244 -11.60 -0.57 39.39
N GLN A 245 -11.79 -1.89 39.43
CA GLN A 245 -12.91 -2.51 40.15
C GLN A 245 -12.85 -2.23 41.66
N LEU A 246 -11.66 -2.32 42.27
CA LEU A 246 -11.47 -2.02 43.68
C LEU A 246 -11.69 -0.53 43.98
N GLN A 247 -11.24 0.38 43.11
CA GLN A 247 -11.50 1.82 43.23
C GLN A 247 -13.00 2.13 43.13
N GLN A 248 -13.70 1.52 42.17
CA GLN A 248 -15.15 1.67 42.03
C GLN A 248 -15.91 1.11 43.22
N ALA A 249 -15.48 -0.03 43.77
CA ALA A 249 -16.07 -0.60 44.98
C ALA A 249 -15.88 0.34 46.18
N ASN A 250 -14.69 0.93 46.34
CA ASN A 250 -14.39 1.86 47.42
C ASN A 250 -15.23 3.15 47.33
N MET A 251 -15.39 3.72 46.13
CA MET A 251 -16.27 4.88 45.94
C MET A 251 -17.75 4.55 46.19
N LYS A 252 -18.21 3.36 45.80
CA LYS A 252 -19.58 2.92 46.08
C LYS A 252 -19.86 2.80 47.57
N SER A 253 -18.93 2.20 48.33
CA SER A 253 -19.06 2.11 49.78
C SER A 253 -19.05 3.47 50.48
N GLU A 254 -18.33 4.46 49.94
CA GLU A 254 -18.33 5.84 50.46
C GLU A 254 -19.67 6.55 50.17
N THR A 255 -20.27 6.34 48.98
CA THR A 255 -21.61 6.88 48.67
C THR A 255 -22.75 6.19 49.42
N GLU A 256 -22.62 4.91 49.78
CA GLU A 256 -23.61 4.20 50.60
C GLU A 256 -23.55 4.58 52.09
N SER A 257 -22.49 5.24 52.55
CA SER A 257 -22.37 5.75 53.93
C SER A 257 -22.98 7.14 54.17
N ASP A 258 -23.45 7.84 53.13
CA ASP A 258 -24.03 9.20 53.21
C ASP A 258 -25.57 9.26 53.03
N GLU A 259 -26.27 8.13 52.92
CA GLU A 259 -27.74 8.08 52.99
C GLU A 259 -28.22 7.88 54.45
N PRO A 260 -29.04 8.78 55.02
CA PRO A 260 -29.39 8.73 56.43
C PRO A 260 -30.39 7.61 56.72
N SER A 261 -30.01 6.71 57.62
CA SER A 261 -30.86 5.69 58.21
C SER A 261 -32.15 6.27 58.81
N GLY A 262 -33.30 5.85 58.29
CA GLY A 262 -34.62 6.19 58.82
C GLY A 262 -35.60 5.03 58.79
N LYS A 263 -35.70 4.32 59.93
CA LYS A 263 -36.72 3.34 60.39
C LYS A 263 -36.56 1.85 60.01
N LEU A 264 -36.24 1.08 61.06
CA LEU A 264 -36.48 -0.35 61.24
C LEU A 264 -37.98 -0.67 61.32
N THR A 265 -38.43 -1.73 60.63
CA THR A 265 -39.42 -2.69 61.16
C THR A 265 -39.21 -4.08 60.55
N ALA A 266 -39.21 -5.09 61.43
CA ALA A 266 -38.90 -6.50 61.20
C ALA A 266 -39.89 -7.26 60.29
N LYS A 267 -39.40 -8.26 59.52
CA LYS A 267 -39.54 -9.73 59.76
C LYS A 267 -39.21 -10.55 58.51
N SER A 268 -38.60 -11.73 58.75
CA SER A 268 -38.55 -12.96 57.91
C SER A 268 -37.86 -12.87 56.55
N SER A 269 -37.20 -13.87 55.99
CA SER A 269 -36.64 -15.18 56.37
C SER A 269 -36.07 -15.73 55.05
N SER A 270 -34.99 -16.51 55.13
CA SER A 270 -34.51 -17.49 54.12
C SER A 270 -33.97 -17.02 52.76
N ASP A 271 -32.85 -17.68 52.39
CA ASP A 271 -32.26 -17.89 51.06
C ASP A 271 -31.29 -16.85 50.49
N SER A 272 -29.99 -17.05 50.76
CA SER A 272 -28.92 -16.84 49.77
C SER A 272 -27.59 -17.55 50.06
N ASP A 273 -27.56 -18.56 50.94
CA ASP A 273 -26.37 -19.40 51.16
C ASP A 273 -26.39 -20.72 50.36
N ALA A 274 -27.34 -20.91 49.44
CA ALA A 274 -27.49 -22.16 48.69
C ALA A 274 -26.55 -22.29 47.46
N ASP A 275 -26.00 -21.20 46.94
CA ASP A 275 -25.28 -21.24 45.65
C ASP A 275 -23.76 -21.47 45.78
N ILE A 276 -23.19 -21.35 46.98
CA ILE A 276 -21.74 -21.56 47.20
C ILE A 276 -21.45 -23.02 47.60
N GLU A 277 -22.40 -23.72 48.22
CA GLU A 277 -22.24 -25.14 48.60
C GLU A 277 -22.58 -26.13 47.48
N ALA A 278 -23.28 -25.70 46.43
CA ALA A 278 -23.59 -26.55 45.26
C ALA A 278 -22.38 -26.75 44.32
N LEU A 279 -21.38 -25.86 44.37
CA LEU A 279 -20.17 -25.93 43.53
C LEU A 279 -19.04 -26.77 44.14
N THR A 280 -19.08 -27.05 45.44
CA THR A 280 -18.03 -27.79 46.15
C THR A 280 -18.38 -29.27 46.37
N LYS A 281 -19.62 -29.69 46.12
CA LYS A 281 -20.09 -31.07 46.30
C LYS A 281 -20.07 -31.96 45.04
N LEU A 282 -19.66 -31.45 43.88
CA LEU A 282 -19.57 -32.23 42.63
C LEU A 282 -18.18 -32.80 42.32
N GLU A 283 -17.19 -32.56 43.17
CA GLU A 283 -15.83 -33.09 42.98
C GLU A 283 -15.43 -34.01 44.15
N SER A 284 -15.89 -35.27 44.11
CA SER A 284 -15.12 -36.48 44.49
C SER A 284 -15.97 -37.77 44.46
N PRO A 285 -15.36 -38.94 44.23
CA PRO A 285 -15.78 -39.83 43.15
C PRO A 285 -16.51 -41.11 43.62
N SER A 286 -17.45 -41.60 42.82
CA SER A 286 -17.78 -43.03 42.80
C SER A 286 -17.95 -43.52 41.37
N SER A 287 -17.09 -44.50 41.03
CA SER A 287 -17.23 -45.54 40.01
C SER A 287 -17.96 -45.26 38.69
N SER A 288 -17.18 -45.46 37.61
CA SER A 288 -17.60 -45.88 36.27
C SER A 288 -18.35 -44.86 35.40
N SER A 289 -17.62 -44.09 34.60
CA SER A 289 -17.58 -44.28 33.14
C SER A 289 -16.78 -43.16 32.46
N THR A 290 -15.94 -43.61 31.53
CA THR A 290 -15.03 -42.93 30.62
C THR A 290 -15.37 -41.50 30.22
N SER A 291 -14.51 -40.53 30.55
CA SER A 291 -14.42 -39.27 29.80
C SER A 291 -12.96 -38.91 29.50
N SER A 292 -12.70 -38.74 28.21
CA SER A 292 -11.38 -38.57 27.60
C SER A 292 -10.84 -37.16 27.85
N ASN A 293 -9.77 -37.06 28.64
CA ASN A 293 -9.11 -35.79 28.94
C ASN A 293 -8.04 -35.46 27.89
N TRP A 294 -8.24 -34.37 27.15
CA TRP A 294 -7.45 -33.93 25.98
C TRP A 294 -5.97 -33.62 26.30
N LEU A 295 -5.66 -33.40 27.58
CA LEU A 295 -4.31 -33.10 28.09
C LEU A 295 -3.36 -34.29 28.20
N SER A 296 -3.82 -35.52 27.93
CA SER A 296 -2.97 -36.73 27.94
C SER A 296 -2.31 -37.05 26.60
N LYS A 297 -2.66 -36.33 25.51
CA LYS A 297 -2.36 -36.76 24.15
C LYS A 297 -1.02 -36.28 23.57
N ILE A 298 -0.21 -35.55 24.34
CA ILE A 298 1.11 -35.09 23.88
C ILE A 298 2.14 -35.42 24.98
N ASN A 299 2.54 -36.69 25.02
CA ASN A 299 3.80 -37.08 25.62
C ASN A 299 4.69 -37.68 24.51
N PRO A 300 5.67 -36.94 23.97
CA PRO A 300 6.37 -37.33 22.75
C PRO A 300 7.45 -38.42 22.97
N PHE A 301 7.58 -38.99 24.18
CA PHE A 301 8.65 -39.94 24.51
C PHE A 301 8.24 -41.18 25.33
N GLY A 302 6.95 -41.56 25.40
CA GLY A 302 6.48 -42.70 26.21
C GLY A 302 6.08 -43.94 25.39
N LYS A 303 6.72 -45.09 25.65
CA LYS A 303 6.51 -46.40 24.99
C LYS A 303 5.05 -46.90 25.13
N LYS A 304 4.48 -47.40 24.02
CA LYS A 304 3.14 -48.02 23.96
C LYS A 304 3.15 -49.37 24.69
N GLN A 305 2.21 -49.58 25.61
CA GLN A 305 1.89 -50.92 26.11
C GLN A 305 0.83 -51.57 25.21
N GLU A 306 1.14 -52.80 24.80
CA GLU A 306 0.26 -53.73 24.09
C GLU A 306 -0.76 -54.33 25.06
N THR A 307 -2.03 -54.31 24.66
CA THR A 307 -2.98 -55.45 24.60
C THR A 307 -4.28 -54.94 24.03
#